data_AF-A0A0G1GUF4-F1
#
_entry.id   AF-A0A0G1GUF4-F1
#
_cell.length_a   1.000
_cell.length_b   1.000
_cell.length_c   1.000
_cell.angle_alpha   90.00
_cell.angle_beta   90.00
_cell.angle_gamma   90.00
#
_symmetry.space_group_name_H-M   'P 1'
#
loop_
_entity.id
_entity.type
_entity.pdbx_description
1 polymer ?
#
loop_
_entity_poly.entity_id
_entity_poly.type
_entity_poly.pdbx_seq_one_letter_code
_entity_poly.pdbx_strand_id
1 'polypeptide(L)' 'MESNKIKTTVLLDRTLKKLAQVHAIQNDMTLGGLIEEALRKFLV' A
#
# COMPACT_ATOMS: atom_id res chain seq x y z
N MET A 1 -13.20 -19.18 2.02
CA MET A 1 -11.82 -19.20 2.55
C MET A 1 -11.70 -17.98 3.43
N GLU A 2 -11.49 -18.15 4.73
CA GLU A 2 -11.23 -17.01 5.60
C GLU A 2 -9.94 -16.33 5.09
N SER A 3 -10.07 -15.10 4.59
CA SER A 3 -8.91 -14.31 4.22
C SER A 3 -8.12 -14.03 5.49
N ASN A 4 -7.11 -14.84 5.76
CA ASN A 4 -6.16 -14.60 6.84
C ASN A 4 -5.50 -13.25 6.60
N LYS A 5 -6.01 -12.21 7.28
CA LYS A 5 -5.43 -10.87 7.23
C LYS A 5 -4.09 -10.90 7.95
N ILE A 6 -3.00 -10.93 7.19
CA ILE A 6 -1.65 -10.82 7.74
C ILE A 6 -1.36 -9.35 8.01
N LYS A 7 -1.12 -9.01 9.28
CA LYS A 7 -0.60 -7.68 9.64
C LYS A 7 0.91 -7.69 9.45
N THR A 8 1.43 -6.69 8.73
CA THR A 8 2.87 -6.53 8.54
C THR A 8 3.26 -5.06 8.61
N THR A 9 4.51 -4.79 8.96
CA THR A 9 5.09 -3.44 8.99
C THR A 9 6.09 -3.33 7.85
N VAL A 10 5.85 -2.40 6.92
CA VAL A 10 6.78 -2.08 5.84
C VAL A 10 7.46 -0.75 6.15
N LEU A 11 8.78 -0.75 6.18
CA LEU A 11 9.57 0.47 6.31
C LEU A 11 9.77 1.07 4.92
N LEU A 12 9.41 2.35 4.79
CA LEU A 12 9.56 3.12 3.56
C LEU A 12 10.37 4.38 3.87
N ASP A 13 11.17 4.81 2.92
CA ASP A 13 11.79 6.13 2.97
C ASP A 13 10.72 7.22 3.17
N ARG A 14 11.06 8.27 3.91
CA ARG A 14 10.12 9.34 4.29
C ARG A 14 9.56 10.07 3.06
N THR A 15 10.41 10.34 2.07
CA THR A 15 10.03 11.06 0.86
C THR A 15 9.16 10.16 -0.01
N LEU A 16 9.57 8.90 -0.20
CA LEU A 16 8.77 7.92 -0.94
C LEU A 16 7.38 7.72 -0.31
N LYS A 17 7.30 7.63 1.02
CA LYS A 17 6.03 7.51 1.73
C LYS A 17 5.09 8.68 1.46
N LYS A 18 5.62 9.92 1.45
CA LYS A 18 4.81 11.12 1.16
C LYS A 18 4.29 11.11 -0.27
N LEU A 19 5.14 10.76 -1.24
CA LEU A 19 4.74 10.67 -2.64
C LEU A 19 3.65 9.61 -2.84
N ALA A 20 3.83 8.43 -2.26
CA ALA A 20 2.83 7.37 -2.30
C ALA A 20 1.51 7.81 -1.65
N GLN A 21 1.56 8.55 -0.54
CA GLN A 21 0.38 9.06 0.12
C GLN A 21 -0.36 10.11 -0.73
N VAL A 22 0.36 11.02 -1.39
CA VAL A 22 -0.26 11.99 -2.31
C VAL A 22 -0.93 11.27 -3.48
N HIS A 23 -0.24 10.30 -4.09
CA HIS A 23 -0.80 9.49 -5.17
C HIS A 23 -2.06 8.73 -4.71
N ALA A 24 -2.03 8.14 -3.52
CA ALA A 24 -3.18 7.45 -2.97
C ALA A 24 -4.40 8.39 -2.81
N ILE A 25 -4.19 9.59 -2.26
CA ILE A 25 -5.24 10.60 -2.07
C ILE A 25 -5.82 11.06 -3.43
N GLN A 26 -4.97 11.26 -4.44
CA GLN A 26 -5.41 11.67 -5.78
C GLN A 26 -6.29 10.62 -6.48
N ASN A 27 -6.25 9.37 -6.03
CA ASN A 27 -7.01 8.26 -6.59
C ASN A 27 -8.06 7.72 -5.58
N ASP A 28 -8.48 8.54 -4.62
CA ASP A 28 -9.50 8.22 -3.61
C ASP A 28 -9.22 6.92 -2.82
N MET A 29 -7.95 6.61 -2.59
CA MET A 29 -7.52 5.40 -1.89
C MET A 29 -6.66 5.71 -0.66
N THR A 30 -6.58 4.74 0.25
CA THR A 30 -5.68 4.83 1.41
C THR A 30 -4.27 4.39 1.02
N LEU A 31 -3.25 4.86 1.75
CA LEU A 31 -1.87 4.39 1.58
C LEU A 31 -1.77 2.86 1.73
N GLY A 32 -2.54 2.27 2.65
CA GLY A 32 -2.61 0.81 2.82
C GLY A 32 -3.18 0.10 1.59
N GLY A 33 -4.28 0.61 1.04
CA GLY A 33 -4.88 0.08 -0.19
C GLY A 33 -3.93 0.16 -1.38
N LEU A 34 -3.23 1.28 -1.54
CA LEU A 34 -2.20 1.44 -2.57
C LEU A 34 -1.08 0.40 -2.43
N ILE A 35 -0.58 0.18 -1.21
CA ILE A 35 0.46 -0.82 -0.94
C ILE A 35 -0.04 -2.24 -1.23
N GLU A 36 -1.27 -2.57 -0.83
CA GLU A 36 -1.87 -3.88 -1.12
C GLU A 36 -2.01 -4.12 -2.63
N GLU A 37 -2.46 -3.12 -3.40
CA GLU A 37 -2.57 -3.22 -4.85
C GLU A 37 -1.20 -3.39 -5.52
N ALA A 38 -0.20 -2.62 -5.09
CA ALA A 38 1.16 -2.73 -5.59
C ALA A 38 1.78 -4.11 -5.31
N LEU A 39 1.58 -4.63 -4.10
CA LEU A 39 2.05 -5.98 -3.73
C LEU A 39 1.34 -7.06 -4.55
N ARG A 40 0.03 -6.93 -4.80
CA ARG A 40 -0.72 -7.84 -5.68
C ARG A 40 -0.15 -7.86 -7.09
N LYS A 41 0.18 -6.70 -7.66
CA LYS A 41 0.78 -6.58 -9.01
C LYS A 41 2.22 -7.09 -9.11
N PHE A 42 2.94 -7.13 -7.99
CA PHE A 42 4.34 -7.57 -7.96
C PHE A 42 4.49 -9.09 -7.75
N LEU A 43 3.62 -9.67 -6.93
CA LEU A 43 3.66 -11.10 -6.57
C LEU A 43 2.89 -12.01 -7.55
N VAL A 44 2.11 -11.42 -8.47
CA VAL A 44 1.29 -12.09 -9.49
C VAL A 44 1.63 -11.51 -10.84
#